data_AF-A0A8H2Y2F6-F1
#
_entry.id   AF-A0A8H2Y2F6-F1
#
_cell.length_a   1.000
_cell.length_b   1.000
_cell.length_c   1.000
_cell.angle_alpha   90.00
_cell.angle_beta   90.00
_cell.angle_gamma   90.00
#
_symmetry.space_group_name_H-M   'P 1'
#
loop_
_entity.id
_entity.type
_entity.pdbx_description
1 polymer ?
#
loop_
_entity_poly.entity_id
_entity_poly.type
_entity_poly.pdbx_seq_one_letter_code
_entity_poly.pdbx_strand_id
1 'polypeptide(L)'
;MELEDGKMLLKTSQVIEDEANDKVAEAVVNELGSLALAIVQAGACICVHQYSLQPYLDMCRTYRGELLEHYKDSTPKRDDHKRSDFTTWEVSLRKLSPQTIELFRLLAFMHHDRIPKDTFRRAYLKVGLNKRVALTNEYASAESAIADFLSTFKTSSGDWYRPAFL
;
A
#
# COMPACT_ATOMS: atom_id res chain seq x y z
N MET A 1 -17.66 22.11 3.76
CA MET A 1 -17.27 20.80 4.33
C MET A 1 -15.83 20.42 3.96
N GLU A 2 -15.08 21.27 3.24
CA GLU A 2 -13.71 20.96 2.75
C GLU A 2 -12.60 21.37 3.75
N LEU A 3 -12.89 22.28 4.70
CA LEU A 3 -11.91 22.86 5.61
C LEU A 3 -11.41 21.90 6.71
N GLU A 4 -12.19 20.87 7.08
CA GLU A 4 -11.76 19.88 8.09
C GLU A 4 -10.84 18.81 7.49
N ASP A 5 -11.09 18.43 6.24
CA ASP A 5 -10.34 17.40 5.52
C ASP A 5 -8.90 17.87 5.22
N GLY A 6 -8.72 19.14 4.82
CA GLY A 6 -7.40 19.75 4.62
C GLY A 6 -6.57 19.75 5.91
N LYS A 7 -7.19 20.08 7.04
CA LYS A 7 -6.54 20.04 8.36
C LYS A 7 -6.16 18.63 8.78
N MET A 8 -6.96 17.64 8.43
CA MET A 8 -6.63 16.23 8.68
C MET A 8 -5.36 15.81 7.94
N LEU A 9 -5.19 16.25 6.69
CA LEU A 9 -3.98 16.01 5.90
C LEU A 9 -2.75 16.68 6.53
N LEU A 10 -2.85 17.96 6.90
CA LEU A 10 -1.75 18.73 7.50
C LEU A 10 -1.32 18.11 8.84
N LYS A 11 -2.28 17.76 9.70
CA LYS A 11 -2.02 17.10 10.97
C LYS A 11 -1.31 15.76 10.82
N THR A 12 -1.69 14.97 9.82
CA THR A 12 -1.11 13.63 9.60
C THR A 12 0.24 13.71 8.88
N SER A 13 0.46 14.74 8.05
CA SER A 13 1.72 14.97 7.33
C SER A 13 2.79 15.69 8.15
N GLN A 14 2.42 16.30 9.28
CA GLN A 14 3.30 17.13 10.13
C GLN A 14 3.89 18.33 9.38
N VAL A 15 3.26 18.76 8.28
CA VAL A 15 3.61 19.99 7.57
C VAL A 15 3.06 21.19 8.33
N ILE A 16 3.78 22.31 8.31
CA ILE A 16 3.39 23.55 8.99
C ILE A 16 2.08 24.07 8.40
N GLU A 17 1.13 24.39 9.26
CA GLU A 17 -0.13 25.06 8.87
C GLU A 17 0.17 26.53 8.55
N ASP A 18 0.08 26.89 7.27
CA ASP A 18 0.18 28.26 6.78
C ASP A 18 -0.75 28.43 5.55
N GLU A 19 -1.02 29.69 5.17
CA GLU A 19 -2.00 29.98 4.11
C GLU A 19 -1.62 29.38 2.73
N ALA A 20 -0.33 29.12 2.49
CA ALA A 20 0.11 28.48 1.26
C ALA A 20 -0.11 26.96 1.31
N ASN A 21 0.26 26.32 2.42
CA ASN A 21 0.08 24.89 2.64
C ASN A 21 -1.39 24.51 2.78
N ASP A 22 -2.23 25.37 3.34
CA ASP A 22 -3.68 25.17 3.43
C ASP A 22 -4.30 25.02 2.03
N LYS A 23 -3.96 25.92 1.11
CA LYS A 23 -4.44 25.88 -0.29
C LYS A 23 -3.98 24.63 -1.02
N VAL A 24 -2.73 24.21 -0.81
CA VAL A 24 -2.20 23.00 -1.44
C VAL A 24 -2.81 21.74 -0.80
N ALA A 25 -3.02 21.73 0.51
CA ALA A 25 -3.66 20.64 1.22
C ALA A 25 -5.12 20.45 0.76
N GLU A 26 -5.88 21.52 0.59
CA GLU A 26 -7.21 21.47 -0.01
C GLU A 26 -7.17 20.90 -1.43
N ALA A 27 -6.21 21.33 -2.25
CA ALA A 27 -6.05 20.80 -3.60
C ALA A 27 -5.70 19.29 -3.59
N VAL A 28 -4.89 18.83 -2.65
CA VAL A 28 -4.57 17.40 -2.47
C VAL A 28 -5.82 16.63 -2.02
N VAL A 29 -6.57 17.15 -1.04
CA VAL A 29 -7.82 16.54 -0.56
C VAL A 29 -8.83 16.39 -1.69
N ASN A 30 -8.98 17.43 -2.51
CA ASN A 30 -9.85 17.40 -3.68
C ASN A 30 -9.40 16.36 -4.72
N GLU A 31 -8.09 16.23 -4.94
CA GLU A 31 -7.53 15.20 -5.83
C GLU A 31 -7.77 13.77 -5.30
N LEU A 32 -7.84 13.61 -3.98
CA LEU A 32 -8.12 12.35 -3.29
C LEU A 32 -9.62 12.07 -3.13
N GLY A 33 -10.50 12.95 -3.60
CA GLY A 33 -11.94 12.78 -3.54
C GLY A 33 -12.54 12.89 -2.13
N SER A 34 -11.87 13.58 -1.20
CA SER A 34 -12.33 13.78 0.19
C SER A 34 -12.58 12.48 0.98
N LEU A 35 -11.92 11.38 0.62
CA LEU A 35 -12.01 10.13 1.37
C LEU A 35 -11.08 10.17 2.59
N ALA A 36 -11.64 10.13 3.80
CA ALA A 36 -10.89 10.20 5.06
C ALA A 36 -9.71 9.19 5.14
N LEU A 37 -9.90 7.97 4.62
CA LEU A 37 -8.83 6.96 4.58
C LEU A 37 -7.68 7.37 3.64
N ALA A 38 -8.00 7.86 2.43
CA ALA A 38 -7.01 8.32 1.47
C ALA A 38 -6.23 9.53 2.00
N ILE A 39 -6.91 10.44 2.69
CA ILE A 39 -6.31 11.63 3.32
C ILE A 39 -5.30 11.23 4.41
N VAL A 40 -5.67 10.31 5.30
CA VAL A 40 -4.76 9.80 6.35
C VAL A 40 -3.56 9.09 5.75
N GLN A 41 -3.77 8.27 4.73
CA GLN A 41 -2.68 7.56 4.03
C GLN A 41 -1.74 8.54 3.31
N ALA A 42 -2.29 9.55 2.63
CA ALA A 42 -1.51 10.61 1.99
C ALA A 42 -0.67 11.39 3.00
N GLY A 43 -1.27 11.78 4.14
CA GLY A 43 -0.55 12.47 5.20
C GLY A 43 0.59 11.62 5.76
N ALA A 44 0.34 10.34 6.05
CA ALA A 44 1.38 9.42 6.52
C ALA A 44 2.52 9.26 5.48
N CYS A 45 2.20 9.15 4.19
CA CYS A 45 3.19 9.08 3.11
C CYS A 45 4.05 10.34 3.06
N ILE A 46 3.44 11.52 3.10
CA ILE A 46 4.14 12.81 3.11
C ILE A 46 5.09 12.90 4.32
N CYS A 47 4.62 12.51 5.51
CA CYS A 47 5.42 12.50 6.73
C CYS A 47 6.62 11.54 6.64
N VAL A 48 6.39 10.28 6.23
CA VAL A 48 7.42 9.23 6.18
C VAL A 48 8.50 9.55 5.15
N HIS A 49 8.11 10.11 4.01
CA HIS A 49 9.03 10.40 2.91
C HIS A 49 9.52 11.85 2.89
N GLN A 50 9.12 12.67 3.86
CA GLN A 50 9.47 14.09 3.97
C GLN A 50 9.18 14.89 2.68
N TYR A 51 8.06 14.59 2.03
CA TYR A 51 7.64 15.34 0.86
C TYR A 51 7.11 16.71 1.26
N SER A 52 7.31 17.71 0.40
CA SER A 52 6.47 18.90 0.43
C SER A 52 5.14 18.63 -0.27
N LEU A 53 4.10 19.38 0.12
CA LEU A 53 2.73 19.19 -0.37
C LEU A 53 2.62 19.39 -1.89
N GLN A 54 3.33 20.36 -2.45
CA GLN A 54 3.20 20.71 -3.87
C GLN A 54 3.71 19.59 -4.82
N PRO A 55 4.92 19.03 -4.64
CA PRO A 55 5.35 17.85 -5.39
C PRO A 55 4.45 16.63 -5.21
N TYR A 56 3.88 16.45 -4.01
CA TYR A 56 2.92 15.37 -3.77
C TYR A 56 1.64 15.57 -4.59
N LEU A 57 1.11 16.79 -4.67
CA LEU A 57 -0.04 17.15 -5.50
C LEU A 57 0.23 16.91 -6.99
N ASP A 58 1.38 17.34 -7.49
CA ASP A 58 1.75 17.17 -8.90
C ASP A 58 1.88 15.68 -9.26
N MET A 59 2.41 14.89 -8.34
CA MET A 59 2.47 13.44 -8.44
C MET A 59 1.07 12.83 -8.50
N CYS A 60 0.15 13.21 -7.60
CA CYS A 60 -1.25 12.74 -7.64
C CYS A 60 -1.94 13.03 -8.99
N ARG A 61 -1.77 14.25 -9.52
CA ARG A 61 -2.33 14.66 -10.82
C ARG A 61 -1.76 13.87 -11.99
N THR A 62 -0.46 13.64 -11.98
CA THR A 62 0.24 12.86 -13.01
C THR A 62 -0.32 11.43 -13.05
N TYR A 63 -0.41 10.78 -11.89
CA TYR A 63 -0.95 9.43 -11.80
C TYR A 63 -2.42 9.34 -12.17
N ARG A 64 -3.24 10.33 -11.79
CA ARG A 64 -4.63 10.39 -12.28
C ARG A 64 -4.65 10.47 -13.80
N GLY A 65 -3.82 11.30 -14.42
CA GLY A 65 -3.68 11.38 -15.88
C GLY A 65 -3.34 10.03 -16.52
N GLU A 66 -2.33 9.34 -16.00
CA GLU A 66 -1.92 8.01 -16.49
C GLU A 66 -3.06 6.98 -16.37
N LEU A 67 -3.80 6.97 -15.26
CA LEU A 67 -4.98 6.13 -15.08
C LEU A 67 -6.14 6.51 -16.01
N LEU A 68 -6.33 7.81 -16.27
CA LEU A 68 -7.32 8.27 -17.23
C LEU A 68 -7.03 7.73 -18.62
N GLU A 69 -5.76 7.75 -19.04
CA GLU A 69 -5.31 7.24 -20.33
C GLU A 69 -5.32 5.72 -20.41
N HIS A 70 -4.84 5.02 -19.39
CA HIS A 70 -4.75 3.56 -19.36
C HIS A 70 -6.12 2.87 -19.39
N TYR A 71 -7.14 3.50 -18.80
CA TYR A 71 -8.51 2.97 -18.74
C TYR A 71 -9.48 3.62 -19.73
N LYS A 72 -8.97 4.42 -20.67
CA LYS A 72 -9.76 5.16 -21.67
C LYS A 72 -10.64 4.25 -22.53
N ASP A 73 -10.15 3.05 -22.83
CA ASP A 73 -10.81 2.09 -23.72
C ASP A 73 -11.50 0.92 -23.00
N SER A 74 -11.41 0.85 -21.66
CA SER A 74 -11.78 -0.34 -20.89
C SER A 74 -12.72 -0.10 -19.70
N THR A 75 -13.32 1.09 -19.57
CA THR A 75 -14.27 1.35 -18.47
C THR A 75 -15.67 1.74 -18.95
N PRO A 76 -16.72 0.93 -18.67
CA PRO A 76 -18.08 1.43 -18.64
C PRO A 76 -18.16 2.45 -17.51
N LYS A 77 -18.74 3.64 -17.78
CA LYS A 77 -19.03 4.75 -16.84
C LYS A 77 -18.90 4.33 -15.35
N ARG A 78 -17.68 4.39 -14.83
CA ARG A 78 -17.41 4.23 -13.40
C ARG A 78 -17.41 5.61 -12.78
N ASP A 79 -18.15 5.73 -11.69
CA ASP A 79 -18.29 6.96 -10.90
C ASP A 79 -16.91 7.54 -10.55
N ASP A 80 -16.73 8.85 -10.71
CA ASP A 80 -15.43 9.53 -10.55
C ASP A 80 -14.82 9.28 -9.16
N HIS A 81 -15.66 9.06 -8.15
CA HIS A 81 -15.26 8.72 -6.77
C HIS A 81 -14.55 7.36 -6.66
N LYS A 82 -15.00 6.35 -7.42
CA LYS A 82 -14.31 5.05 -7.46
C LYS A 82 -12.96 5.16 -8.16
N ARG A 83 -12.76 6.19 -8.98
CA ARG A 83 -11.55 6.38 -9.78
C ARG A 83 -10.40 6.95 -8.93
N SER A 84 -10.66 7.88 -8.02
CA SER A 84 -9.67 8.44 -7.09
C SER A 84 -9.12 7.39 -6.11
N ASP A 85 -9.97 6.45 -5.67
CA ASP A 85 -9.56 5.35 -4.79
C ASP A 85 -8.52 4.45 -5.47
N PHE A 86 -8.78 4.07 -6.73
CA PHE A 86 -7.83 3.25 -7.50
C PHE A 86 -6.52 4.00 -7.78
N THR A 87 -6.57 5.31 -8.03
CA THR A 87 -5.37 6.14 -8.22
C THR A 87 -4.47 6.10 -6.99
N THR A 88 -5.02 6.43 -5.82
CA THR A 88 -4.23 6.48 -4.57
C THR A 88 -3.61 5.13 -4.24
N TRP A 89 -4.35 4.05 -4.52
CA TRP A 89 -3.90 2.69 -4.29
C TRP A 89 -2.75 2.30 -5.21
N GLU A 90 -2.84 2.65 -6.50
CA GLU A 90 -1.79 2.36 -7.48
C GLU A 90 -0.49 3.12 -7.17
N VAL A 91 -0.59 4.40 -6.80
CA VAL A 91 0.57 5.21 -6.36
C VAL A 91 1.28 4.56 -5.18
N SER A 92 0.50 4.12 -4.20
CA SER A 92 1.05 3.47 -3.01
C SER A 92 1.74 2.16 -3.36
N LEU A 93 1.15 1.34 -4.24
CA LEU A 93 1.72 0.07 -4.69
C LEU A 93 3.00 0.22 -5.50
N ARG A 94 3.09 1.22 -6.40
CA ARG A 94 4.29 1.45 -7.22
C ARG A 94 5.52 1.86 -6.39
N LYS A 95 5.33 2.38 -5.18
CA LYS A 95 6.41 2.74 -4.25
C LYS A 95 6.90 1.58 -3.38
N LEU A 96 6.21 0.45 -3.40
CA LEU A 96 6.58 -0.72 -2.62
C LEU A 96 7.76 -1.45 -3.25
N SER A 97 8.66 -1.97 -2.40
CA SER A 97 9.70 -2.88 -2.87
C SER A 97 9.07 -4.15 -3.47
N PRO A 98 9.74 -4.84 -4.41
CA PRO A 98 9.24 -6.10 -4.96
C PRO A 98 8.84 -7.11 -3.87
N GLN A 99 9.62 -7.20 -2.80
CA GLN A 99 9.35 -8.06 -1.64
C GLN A 99 8.04 -7.67 -0.92
N THR A 100 7.77 -6.37 -0.79
CA THR A 100 6.55 -5.90 -0.15
C THR A 100 5.33 -6.15 -1.04
N ILE A 101 5.48 -6.06 -2.36
CA ILE A 101 4.44 -6.44 -3.32
C ILE A 101 4.12 -7.94 -3.22
N GLU A 102 5.12 -8.81 -3.06
CA GLU A 102 4.88 -10.25 -2.84
C GLU A 102 4.14 -10.53 -1.52
N LEU A 103 4.51 -9.85 -0.43
CA LEU A 103 3.74 -9.93 0.82
C LEU A 103 2.29 -9.49 0.59
N PHE A 104 2.09 -8.39 -0.14
CA PHE A 104 0.78 -7.83 -0.40
C PHE A 104 -0.11 -8.78 -1.20
N ARG A 105 0.46 -9.47 -2.21
CA ARG A 105 -0.24 -10.53 -2.96
C ARG A 105 -0.65 -11.68 -2.05
N LEU A 106 0.20 -12.11 -1.13
CA LEU A 106 -0.15 -13.15 -0.15
C LEU A 106 -1.30 -12.71 0.76
N LEU A 107 -1.28 -11.46 1.23
CA LEU A 107 -2.32 -10.90 2.10
C LEU A 107 -3.66 -10.73 1.37
N ALA A 108 -3.68 -10.53 0.05
CA ALA A 108 -4.90 -10.41 -0.75
C ALA A 108 -5.81 -11.66 -0.70
N PHE A 109 -5.25 -12.83 -0.37
CA PHE A 109 -5.99 -14.07 -0.17
C PHE A 109 -6.44 -14.30 1.28
N MET A 110 -6.09 -13.38 2.19
CA MET A 110 -6.44 -13.45 3.60
C MET A 110 -7.59 -12.51 3.93
N HIS A 111 -8.26 -12.76 5.05
CA HIS A 111 -9.22 -11.80 5.58
C HIS A 111 -8.49 -10.50 5.95
N HIS A 112 -9.05 -9.35 5.57
CA HIS A 112 -8.44 -8.03 5.74
C HIS A 112 -8.15 -7.66 7.21
N ASP A 113 -8.85 -8.28 8.16
CA ASP A 113 -8.67 -8.08 9.60
C ASP A 113 -8.05 -9.31 10.30
N ARG A 114 -7.28 -9.05 11.37
CA ARG A 114 -6.69 -10.02 12.31
C ARG A 114 -5.83 -11.11 11.70
N ILE A 115 -5.01 -10.78 10.68
CA ILE A 115 -4.07 -11.72 10.08
C ILE A 115 -2.96 -12.09 11.10
N PRO A 116 -2.89 -13.33 11.62
CA PRO A 116 -1.94 -13.68 12.66
C PRO A 116 -0.53 -13.83 12.08
N LYS A 117 0.44 -13.05 12.57
CA LYS A 117 1.87 -13.16 12.16
C LYS A 117 2.41 -14.58 12.29
N ASP A 118 1.92 -15.32 13.29
CA ASP A 118 2.32 -16.70 13.54
C ASP A 118 1.97 -17.65 12.39
N THR A 119 0.97 -17.31 11.57
CA THR A 119 0.60 -18.10 10.39
C THR A 119 1.75 -18.18 9.39
N PHE A 120 2.45 -17.07 9.12
CA PHE A 120 3.60 -17.06 8.21
C PHE A 120 4.78 -17.86 8.76
N ARG A 121 5.07 -17.72 10.07
CA ARG A 121 6.10 -18.51 10.75
C ARG A 121 5.80 -20.01 10.67
N ARG A 122 4.56 -20.42 10.99
CA ARG A 122 4.14 -21.82 10.92
C ARG A 122 4.14 -22.36 9.49
N ALA A 123 3.75 -21.54 8.50
CA ALA A 123 3.82 -21.91 7.09
C ALA A 123 5.27 -22.19 6.70
N TYR A 124 6.20 -21.28 7.00
CA TYR A 124 7.62 -21.46 6.73
C TYR A 124 8.20 -22.74 7.36
N LEU A 125 7.94 -22.97 8.65
CA LEU A 125 8.41 -24.18 9.34
C LEU A 125 7.83 -25.47 8.73
N LYS A 126 6.67 -25.40 8.09
CA LYS A 126 5.98 -26.57 7.50
C LYS A 126 6.28 -26.79 6.02
N VAL A 127 6.80 -25.78 5.31
CA VAL A 127 7.20 -25.86 3.89
C VAL A 127 8.27 -26.95 3.67
N GLY A 128 9.15 -27.21 4.64
CA GLY A 128 10.14 -28.30 4.54
C GLY A 128 9.71 -29.65 5.14
N LEU A 129 8.62 -29.67 5.92
CA LEU A 129 8.21 -30.82 6.74
C LEU A 129 7.05 -31.61 6.13
N ASN A 130 6.25 -30.97 5.28
CA ASN A 130 5.18 -31.63 4.57
C ASN A 130 5.61 -31.87 3.13
N LYS A 131 5.96 -33.12 2.79
CA LYS A 131 5.67 -33.65 1.43
C LYS A 131 4.15 -33.67 1.25
N ARG A 132 3.51 -32.51 1.21
CA ARG A 132 2.13 -32.44 0.74
C ARG A 132 2.22 -32.77 -0.73
N VAL A 133 1.69 -33.94 -1.05
CA VAL A 133 1.51 -34.50 -2.38
C VAL A 133 1.36 -33.34 -3.37
N ALA A 134 2.39 -33.11 -4.17
CA ALA A 134 2.37 -32.12 -5.23
C ALA A 134 1.27 -32.52 -6.20
N LEU A 135 0.07 -31.99 -5.98
CA LEU A 135 -0.98 -31.96 -6.98
C LEU A 135 -0.47 -30.97 -8.02
N THR A 136 0.19 -31.49 -9.07
CA THR A 136 0.77 -30.82 -10.25
C THR A 136 2.05 -29.99 -10.07
N ASN A 137 2.84 -29.94 -11.16
CA ASN A 137 4.16 -29.31 -11.27
C ASN A 137 4.14 -27.78 -10.99
N GLU A 138 3.00 -27.13 -11.22
CA GLU A 138 2.79 -25.70 -10.96
C GLU A 138 2.81 -25.37 -9.46
N TYR A 139 2.29 -26.26 -8.62
CA TYR A 139 2.26 -26.06 -7.16
C TYR A 139 3.64 -26.19 -6.52
N ALA A 140 4.49 -27.08 -7.05
CA ALA A 140 5.86 -27.22 -6.56
C ALA A 140 6.70 -25.96 -6.82
N SER A 141 6.47 -25.29 -7.97
CA SER A 141 7.11 -24.01 -8.29
C SER A 141 6.62 -22.89 -7.37
N ALA A 142 5.31 -22.81 -7.12
CA ALA A 142 4.73 -21.84 -6.20
C ALA A 142 5.19 -22.07 -4.75
N GLU A 143 5.28 -23.32 -4.30
CA GLU A 143 5.77 -23.66 -2.97
C GLU A 143 7.22 -23.23 -2.77
N SER A 144 8.10 -23.46 -3.75
CA SER A 144 9.48 -22.96 -3.72
C SER A 144 9.53 -21.43 -3.67
N ALA A 145 8.74 -20.74 -4.50
CA ALA A 145 8.72 -19.27 -4.50
C ALA A 145 8.26 -18.71 -3.15
N ILE A 146 7.25 -19.32 -2.51
CA ILE A 146 6.79 -18.95 -1.17
C ILE A 146 7.85 -19.26 -0.11
N ALA A 147 8.53 -20.41 -0.22
CA ALA A 147 9.62 -20.78 0.68
C ALA A 147 10.75 -19.75 0.66
N ASP A 148 11.17 -19.38 -0.55
CA ASP A 148 12.24 -18.42 -0.80
C ASP A 148 11.85 -17.04 -0.29
N PHE A 149 10.63 -16.58 -0.59
CA PHE A 149 10.11 -15.31 -0.09
C PHE A 149 10.08 -15.28 1.44
N LEU A 150 9.52 -16.31 2.08
CA LEU A 150 9.43 -16.41 3.53
C LEU A 150 10.82 -16.48 4.19
N SER A 151 11.83 -17.06 3.53
CA SER A 151 13.19 -17.12 4.06
C SER A 151 13.83 -15.75 4.29
N THR A 152 13.37 -14.70 3.58
CA THR A 152 13.86 -13.32 3.71
C THR A 152 13.58 -12.69 5.08
N PHE A 153 12.63 -13.25 5.84
CA PHE A 153 12.31 -12.81 7.20
C PHE A 153 13.19 -13.48 8.26
N LYS A 154 14.25 -14.20 7.88
CA LYS A 154 15.22 -14.73 8.83
C LYS A 154 16.27 -13.68 9.20
N THR A 155 16.69 -13.74 10.45
CA THR A 155 17.89 -13.06 10.95
C THR A 155 19.14 -13.85 10.57
N SER A 156 20.31 -13.21 10.67
CA SER A 156 21.62 -13.82 10.39
C SER A 156 21.96 -15.00 11.32
N SER A 157 21.27 -15.17 12.45
CA SER A 157 21.35 -16.35 13.33
C SER A 157 20.50 -17.54 12.86
N GLY A 158 19.67 -17.36 11.82
CA GLY A 158 18.72 -18.38 11.33
C GLY A 158 17.35 -18.33 12.02
N ASP A 159 17.17 -17.48 13.03
CA ASP A 159 15.89 -17.27 13.72
C ASP A 159 14.95 -16.38 12.91
N TRP A 160 13.65 -16.61 13.02
CA TRP A 160 12.65 -15.75 12.38
C TRP A 160 12.62 -14.36 13.04
N TYR A 161 12.69 -13.31 12.22
CA TYR A 161 12.69 -11.92 12.66
C TYR A 161 11.47 -11.63 13.55
N ARG A 162 11.75 -11.33 14.81
CA ARG A 162 10.79 -10.82 15.78
C ARG A 162 11.11 -9.34 15.97
N PRO A 163 10.31 -8.40 15.45
CA PRO A 163 10.45 -7.02 15.86
C PRO A 163 10.12 -6.96 17.35
N ALA A 164 11.07 -6.49 18.16
CA ALA A 164 10.78 -6.10 19.53
C ALA A 164 9.92 -4.83 19.45
N PHE A 165 8.63 -4.95 19.79
CA PHE A 165 7.80 -3.77 19.99
C PHE A 165 7.86 -3.40 21.48
N LEU A 166 8.39 -2.20 21.74
CA LEU A 166 8.08 -1.42 22.94
C LEU A 166 6.65 -0.87 22.83
#